data_AF-A0A522GTJ2-F1
#
_entry.id   AF-A0A522GTJ2-F1
#
_cell.length_a   1.000
_cell.length_b   1.000
_cell.length_c   1.000
_cell.angle_alpha   90.00
_cell.angle_beta   90.00
_cell.angle_gamma   90.00
#
_symmetry.space_group_name_H-M   'P 1'
#
loop_
_entity.id
_entity.type
_entity.pdbx_description
1 polymer ?
#
loop_
_entity_poly.entity_id
_entity_poly.type
_entity_poly.pdbx_seq_one_letter_code
_entity_poly.pdbx_strand_id
1 'polypeptide(L)'
;MSYTSSSAERADVYTRITAEIVAAIEAGAGEWRMPWHHDGTAITRPQNVSSGNRYRGVNVLALWIAAQAHGYADGLWGTYRQWLAIGAQVRKGERGTTVVLWKQAKAAANDDADDGNDDVRRRVFARAFTVFNVAQVDGYEPQVIEQLPEIDRLTHVGEFIDALKIPIVTGNYNAHYRIDTDTIFMPDYAAFTSAAAQAGTLIHEAAHATGAKHRLDRNFQERFKHDWLPIEEATAELTASFILADLGVAHHPRPDHAAYVASWLRLLKDDPRAIFTAASKAQQAADWMHAQQPRTGEMAA
;
A
#
# COMPACT_ATOMS: atom_id res chain seq x y z
N MET A 1 -15.68 -11.51 26.25
CA MET A 1 -16.54 -10.35 25.95
C MET A 1 -16.23 -9.85 24.54
N SER A 2 -17.13 -10.09 23.58
CA SER A 2 -17.01 -9.59 22.22
C SER A 2 -17.44 -8.13 22.18
N TYR A 3 -16.48 -7.21 22.17
CA TYR A 3 -16.77 -5.80 21.84
C TYR A 3 -17.07 -5.71 20.33
N THR A 4 -18.35 -5.69 19.99
CA THR A 4 -18.83 -5.25 18.67
C THR A 4 -18.82 -3.73 18.64
N SER A 5 -17.95 -3.15 17.81
CA SER A 5 -17.82 -1.70 17.67
C SER A 5 -19.03 -1.08 16.96
N SER A 6 -19.50 0.06 17.47
CA SER A 6 -20.67 0.78 16.92
C SER A 6 -20.39 1.34 15.52
N SER A 7 -21.43 1.76 14.79
CA SER A 7 -21.25 2.39 13.46
C SER A 7 -20.52 3.74 13.55
N ALA A 8 -20.74 4.48 14.64
CA ALA A 8 -20.10 5.78 14.89
C ALA A 8 -18.61 5.63 15.19
N GLU A 9 -18.23 4.68 16.06
CA GLU A 9 -16.82 4.35 16.36
C GLU A 9 -16.07 3.88 15.09
N ARG A 10 -16.73 3.17 14.19
CA ARG A 10 -16.13 2.74 12.92
C ARG A 10 -15.89 3.90 11.97
N ALA A 11 -16.86 4.82 11.86
CA ALA A 11 -16.68 6.04 11.09
C ALA A 11 -15.53 6.88 11.66
N ASP A 12 -15.43 6.93 12.99
CA ASP A 12 -14.35 7.62 13.71
C ASP A 12 -12.95 7.05 13.38
N VAL A 13 -12.79 5.72 13.34
CA VAL A 13 -11.50 5.09 12.97
C VAL A 13 -11.07 5.45 11.54
N TYR A 14 -11.99 5.41 10.57
CA TYR A 14 -11.68 5.77 9.18
C TYR A 14 -11.29 7.25 9.05
N THR A 15 -12.05 8.13 9.71
CA THR A 15 -11.78 9.57 9.72
C THR A 15 -10.43 9.87 10.36
N ARG A 16 -10.12 9.24 11.51
CA ARG A 16 -8.85 9.44 12.21
C ARG A 16 -7.64 9.03 11.36
N ILE A 17 -7.65 7.81 10.81
CA ILE A 17 -6.54 7.32 9.97
C ILE A 17 -6.38 8.21 8.73
N THR A 18 -7.49 8.62 8.11
CA THR A 18 -7.42 9.51 6.96
C THR A 18 -6.86 10.87 7.33
N ALA A 19 -7.25 11.43 8.48
CA ALA A 19 -6.71 12.70 8.96
C ALA A 19 -5.19 12.61 9.23
N GLU A 20 -4.72 11.50 9.82
CA GLU A 20 -3.28 11.25 10.00
C GLU A 20 -2.54 11.16 8.65
N ILE A 21 -3.15 10.50 7.64
CA ILE A 21 -2.60 10.44 6.28
C ILE A 21 -2.59 11.80 5.59
N VAL A 22 -3.69 12.55 5.64
CA VAL A 22 -3.79 13.89 5.07
C VAL A 22 -2.76 14.82 5.68
N ALA A 23 -2.61 14.81 7.01
CA ALA A 23 -1.60 15.63 7.70
C ALA A 23 -0.17 15.27 7.27
N ALA A 24 0.13 13.98 7.08
CA ALA A 24 1.44 13.54 6.60
C ALA A 24 1.71 13.98 5.15
N ILE A 25 0.69 13.94 4.29
CA ILE A 25 0.79 14.44 2.91
C ILE A 25 1.02 15.95 2.93
N GLU A 26 0.26 16.72 3.71
CA GLU A 26 0.41 18.17 3.81
C GLU A 26 1.80 18.58 4.30
N ALA A 27 2.36 17.84 5.27
CA ALA A 27 3.70 18.09 5.80
C ALA A 27 4.81 17.90 4.75
N GLY A 28 4.64 16.94 3.83
CA GLY A 28 5.63 16.64 2.78
C GLY A 28 5.34 17.30 1.42
N ALA A 29 4.16 17.90 1.23
CA ALA A 29 3.72 18.46 -0.05
C ALA A 29 4.66 19.56 -0.59
N GLY A 30 5.31 20.33 0.28
CA GLY A 30 6.27 21.36 -0.12
C GLY A 30 7.54 20.83 -0.80
N GLU A 31 7.92 19.58 -0.51
CA GLU A 31 9.05 18.87 -1.13
C GLU A 31 8.57 17.78 -2.11
N TRP A 32 7.27 17.77 -2.41
CA TRP A 32 6.59 16.73 -3.19
C TRP A 32 6.77 15.32 -2.62
N ARG A 33 7.10 15.23 -1.32
CA ARG A 33 7.38 13.98 -0.64
C ARG A 33 6.12 13.43 -0.02
N MET A 34 5.67 12.30 -0.54
CA MET A 34 4.53 11.55 0.00
C MET A 34 5.00 10.58 1.09
N PRO A 35 4.13 10.19 2.04
CA PRO A 35 4.51 9.28 3.12
C PRO A 35 4.79 7.84 2.67
N TRP A 36 4.55 7.53 1.41
CA TRP A 36 4.88 6.26 0.77
C TRP A 36 6.18 6.31 -0.05
N HIS A 37 6.87 7.45 -0.08
CA HIS A 37 8.23 7.53 -0.61
C HIS A 37 9.24 7.01 0.43
N HIS A 38 10.10 6.10 0.01
CA HIS A 38 11.06 5.39 0.86
C HIS A 38 12.38 5.15 0.15
N ASP A 39 13.41 4.75 0.89
CA ASP A 39 14.76 4.51 0.40
C ASP A 39 15.00 3.10 -0.16
N GLY A 40 14.02 2.20 -0.03
CA GLY A 40 14.10 0.85 -0.59
C GLY A 40 14.90 -0.13 0.27
N THR A 41 15.10 0.15 1.56
CA THR A 41 15.74 -0.81 2.47
C THR A 41 14.88 -2.07 2.69
N ALA A 42 15.49 -3.22 3.06
CA ALA A 42 14.79 -4.50 3.35
C ALA A 42 13.71 -4.42 4.44
N ILE A 43 13.70 -3.28 5.12
CA ILE A 43 12.88 -2.92 6.24
C ILE A 43 11.62 -2.14 5.81
N THR A 44 11.60 -1.69 4.56
CA THR A 44 10.55 -0.79 4.06
C THR A 44 9.17 -1.41 4.03
N ARG A 45 8.99 -2.74 4.06
CA ARG A 45 7.65 -3.33 4.14
C ARG A 45 7.26 -3.66 5.58
N PRO A 46 6.24 -3.00 6.16
CA PRO A 46 5.83 -3.29 7.51
C PRO A 46 5.40 -4.76 7.66
N GLN A 47 5.92 -5.46 8.66
CA GLN A 47 5.69 -6.87 8.92
C GLN A 47 5.23 -7.09 10.36
N ASN A 48 4.36 -8.07 10.57
CA ASN A 48 3.91 -8.44 11.90
C ASN A 48 4.92 -9.39 12.58
N VAL A 49 5.40 -9.00 13.76
CA VAL A 49 6.43 -9.75 14.51
C VAL A 49 6.06 -11.19 14.82
N SER A 50 4.79 -11.47 15.08
CA SER A 50 4.36 -12.81 15.52
C SER A 50 4.06 -13.75 14.37
N SER A 51 3.58 -13.23 13.23
CA SER A 51 3.16 -14.07 12.10
C SER A 51 4.12 -14.07 10.92
N GLY A 52 5.07 -13.12 10.87
CA GLY A 52 5.89 -12.89 9.68
C GLY A 52 5.11 -12.37 8.47
N ASN A 53 3.80 -12.13 8.60
CA ASN A 53 3.01 -11.63 7.48
C ASN A 53 3.23 -10.12 7.31
N ARG A 54 3.37 -9.69 6.05
CA ARG A 54 3.39 -8.27 5.67
C ARG A 54 2.03 -7.63 5.95
N TYR A 55 2.02 -6.40 6.47
CA TYR A 55 0.80 -5.60 6.50
C TYR A 55 0.39 -5.23 5.08
N ARG A 56 -0.91 -4.93 4.91
CA ARG A 56 -1.55 -4.81 3.60
C ARG A 56 -2.45 -3.58 3.53
N GLY A 57 -2.57 -3.01 2.33
CA GLY A 57 -3.41 -1.86 2.05
C GLY A 57 -3.11 -0.67 2.95
N VAL A 58 -4.15 -0.03 3.50
CA VAL A 58 -4.04 1.21 4.29
C VAL A 58 -3.11 1.08 5.50
N ASN A 59 -2.99 -0.12 6.08
CA ASN A 59 -2.13 -0.33 7.24
C ASN A 59 -0.66 -0.08 6.91
N VAL A 60 -0.25 -0.31 5.67
CA VAL A 60 1.11 0.01 5.22
C VAL A 60 1.35 1.51 5.33
N LEU A 61 0.40 2.32 4.86
CA LEU A 61 0.50 3.78 4.90
C LEU A 61 0.54 4.30 6.33
N ALA A 62 -0.36 3.83 7.19
CA ALA A 62 -0.40 4.22 8.60
C ALA A 62 0.93 3.91 9.32
N LEU A 63 1.53 2.76 9.03
CA LEU A 63 2.79 2.34 9.62
C LEU A 63 3.99 3.10 9.05
N TRP A 64 4.00 3.42 7.75
CA TRP A 64 5.03 4.29 7.15
C TRP A 64 5.00 5.70 7.72
N ILE A 65 3.81 6.29 7.84
CA ILE A 65 3.65 7.62 8.44
C ILE A 65 4.19 7.62 9.87
N ALA A 66 3.83 6.62 10.66
CA ALA A 66 4.31 6.50 12.03
C ALA A 66 5.84 6.29 12.08
N ALA A 67 6.40 5.44 11.21
CA ALA A 67 7.83 5.23 11.13
C ALA A 67 8.58 6.51 10.79
N GLN A 68 8.13 7.24 9.76
CA GLN A 68 8.75 8.49 9.35
C GLN A 68 8.64 9.57 10.45
N ALA A 69 7.47 9.73 11.05
CA ALA A 69 7.24 10.74 12.09
C ALA A 69 8.08 10.52 13.35
N HIS A 70 8.41 9.26 13.67
CA HIS A 70 9.16 8.90 14.86
C HIS A 70 10.60 8.45 14.58
N GLY A 71 11.04 8.44 13.32
CA GLY A 71 12.37 7.97 12.93
C GLY A 71 12.60 6.48 13.17
N TYR A 72 11.56 5.64 13.06
CA TYR A 72 11.72 4.20 13.20
C TYR A 72 12.44 3.64 11.97
N ALA A 73 13.59 3.04 12.21
CA ALA A 73 14.46 2.47 11.20
C ALA A 73 14.17 1.00 10.92
N ASP A 74 13.14 0.40 11.56
CA ASP A 74 12.74 -0.99 11.38
C ASP A 74 11.23 -1.10 11.05
N GLY A 75 10.84 -2.03 10.18
CA GLY A 75 9.48 -2.28 9.70
C GLY A 75 8.76 -3.36 10.50
N LEU A 76 9.29 -3.79 11.63
CA LEU A 76 8.72 -4.84 12.46
C LEU A 76 7.76 -4.27 13.50
N TRP A 77 6.50 -4.72 13.44
CA TRP A 77 5.43 -4.22 14.30
C TRP A 77 4.66 -5.35 14.98
N GLY A 78 4.21 -5.10 16.19
CA GLY A 78 3.41 -6.07 16.95
C GLY A 78 2.46 -5.39 17.92
N THR A 79 1.34 -6.03 18.22
CA THR A 79 0.53 -5.61 19.38
C THR A 79 1.34 -5.81 20.67
N TYR A 80 0.97 -5.12 21.75
CA TYR A 80 1.60 -5.31 23.06
C TYR A 80 1.68 -6.79 23.47
N ARG A 81 0.60 -7.54 23.23
CA ARG A 81 0.53 -8.98 23.56
C ARG A 81 1.46 -9.84 22.70
N GLN A 82 1.70 -9.44 21.45
CA GLN A 82 2.61 -10.16 20.56
C GLN A 82 4.06 -9.95 21.00
N TRP A 83 4.43 -8.73 21.37
CA TRP A 83 5.76 -8.44 21.95
C TRP A 83 5.98 -9.20 23.26
N LEU A 84 5.00 -9.16 24.15
CA LEU A 84 5.07 -9.89 25.43
C LEU A 84 5.23 -11.40 25.22
N ALA A 85 4.54 -11.98 24.22
CA ALA A 85 4.59 -13.41 23.94
C ALA A 85 5.98 -13.90 23.49
N ILE A 86 6.83 -13.01 22.95
CA ILE A 86 8.20 -13.32 22.54
C ILE A 86 9.25 -12.83 23.55
N GLY A 87 8.83 -12.51 24.78
CA GLY A 87 9.73 -12.11 25.86
C GLY A 87 10.17 -10.63 25.81
N ALA A 88 9.57 -9.83 24.93
CA ALA A 88 9.91 -8.43 24.75
C ALA A 88 8.89 -7.50 25.44
N GLN A 89 9.30 -6.29 25.82
CA GLN A 89 8.49 -5.37 26.60
C GLN A 89 8.40 -4.01 25.92
N VAL A 90 7.18 -3.59 25.55
CA VAL A 90 6.93 -2.20 25.12
C VAL A 90 7.28 -1.25 26.27
N ARG A 91 8.12 -0.25 26.03
CA ARG A 91 8.55 0.69 27.07
C ARG A 91 7.39 1.50 27.64
N LYS A 92 7.50 1.84 28.92
CA LYS A 92 6.49 2.65 29.60
C LYS A 92 6.42 4.05 28.97
N GLY A 93 5.21 4.48 28.61
CA GLY A 93 4.96 5.79 28.02
C GLY A 93 4.94 5.82 26.49
N GLU A 94 5.36 4.74 25.84
CA GLU A 94 5.27 4.60 24.38
C GLU A 94 3.81 4.64 23.90
N ARG A 95 3.59 5.29 22.75
CA ARG A 95 2.29 5.36 22.10
C ARG A 95 2.30 4.48 20.86
N GLY A 96 1.30 3.60 20.74
CA GLY A 96 1.20 2.71 19.59
C GLY A 96 0.45 3.34 18.43
N THR A 97 0.68 2.78 17.25
CA THR A 97 0.04 3.16 15.98
C THR A 97 -1.24 2.36 15.76
N THR A 98 -2.27 3.00 15.20
CA THR A 98 -3.55 2.34 14.93
C THR A 98 -3.53 1.68 13.56
N VAL A 99 -3.89 0.40 13.50
CA VAL A 99 -4.10 -0.37 12.28
C VAL A 99 -5.50 -0.99 12.26
N VAL A 100 -6.05 -1.26 11.09
CA VAL A 100 -7.39 -1.82 10.91
C VAL A 100 -7.34 -3.25 10.37
N LEU A 101 -8.16 -4.12 10.96
CA LEU A 101 -8.38 -5.47 10.45
C LEU A 101 -9.85 -5.64 10.09
N TRP A 102 -10.12 -6.02 8.85
CA TRP A 102 -11.47 -6.33 8.40
C TRP A 102 -11.85 -7.75 8.82
N LYS A 103 -12.97 -7.88 9.52
CA LYS A 103 -13.57 -9.16 9.87
C LYS A 103 -14.95 -9.28 9.24
N GLN A 104 -15.28 -10.47 8.77
CA GLN A 104 -16.64 -10.80 8.37
C GLN A 104 -17.45 -11.08 9.64
N ALA A 105 -18.52 -10.35 9.88
CA ALA A 105 -19.51 -10.76 10.87
C ALA A 105 -20.38 -11.87 10.28
N LYS A 106 -20.53 -12.99 11.00
CA LYS A 106 -21.68 -13.85 10.80
C LYS A 106 -22.91 -13.07 11.28
N ALA A 107 -23.93 -12.91 10.44
CA ALA A 107 -25.19 -12.37 10.90
C ALA A 107 -25.71 -13.27 12.01
N ALA A 108 -26.04 -12.70 13.17
CA ALA A 108 -26.83 -13.44 14.15
C ALA A 108 -28.21 -13.64 13.53
N ALA A 109 -28.64 -14.89 13.43
CA ALA A 109 -30.03 -15.20 13.16
C ALA A 109 -30.82 -14.65 14.34
N ASN A 110 -31.47 -13.52 14.16
CA ASN A 110 -32.59 -13.16 15.02
C ASN A 110 -33.78 -13.90 14.42
N ASP A 111 -34.24 -14.94 15.13
CA ASP A 111 -35.57 -15.50 14.97
C ASP A 111 -36.59 -14.38 15.22
N ASP A 112 -37.21 -13.91 14.15
CA ASP A 112 -38.55 -13.28 14.08
C ASP A 112 -38.60 -12.27 12.91
N ALA A 113 -38.67 -12.79 11.67
CA ALA A 113 -39.42 -12.17 10.58
C ALA A 113 -39.48 -13.13 9.38
N ASP A 114 -40.66 -13.67 9.15
CA ASP A 114 -41.14 -14.28 7.92
C ASP A 114 -41.07 -13.26 6.76
N ASP A 115 -40.11 -13.39 5.85
CA ASP A 115 -40.31 -13.18 4.41
C ASP A 115 -39.09 -13.70 3.61
N GLY A 116 -39.37 -14.43 2.52
CA GLY A 116 -38.39 -15.18 1.74
C GLY A 116 -37.51 -14.31 0.83
N ASN A 117 -36.38 -13.83 1.34
CA ASN A 117 -35.26 -13.38 0.52
C ASN A 117 -33.91 -13.62 1.22
N ASP A 118 -33.31 -14.77 0.92
CA ASP A 118 -32.08 -15.26 1.55
C ASP A 118 -30.80 -14.63 0.95
N ASP A 119 -30.75 -13.29 0.87
CA ASP A 119 -29.51 -12.55 0.60
C ASP A 119 -28.97 -11.98 1.92
N VAL A 120 -28.48 -12.87 2.77
CA VAL A 120 -27.79 -12.52 4.03
C VAL A 120 -26.49 -11.78 3.67
N ARG A 121 -26.61 -10.46 3.48
CA ARG A 121 -25.48 -9.54 3.25
C ARG A 121 -24.48 -9.67 4.40
N ARG A 122 -23.42 -10.45 4.18
CA ARG A 122 -22.29 -10.58 5.11
C ARG A 122 -21.69 -9.21 5.36
N ARG A 123 -21.96 -8.62 6.53
CA ARG A 123 -21.42 -7.32 6.91
C ARG A 123 -19.95 -7.49 7.28
N VAL A 124 -19.05 -6.89 6.50
CA VAL A 124 -17.65 -6.75 6.85
C VAL A 124 -17.50 -5.53 7.77
N PHE A 125 -16.79 -5.67 8.89
CA PHE A 125 -16.49 -4.56 9.78
C PHE A 125 -14.99 -4.43 10.02
N ALA A 126 -14.49 -3.19 10.04
CA ALA A 126 -13.13 -2.90 10.46
C ALA A 126 -13.05 -2.86 11.99
N ARG A 127 -12.03 -3.52 12.53
CA ARG A 127 -11.66 -3.44 13.94
C ARG A 127 -10.29 -2.80 14.04
N ALA A 128 -10.19 -1.74 14.84
CA ALA A 128 -8.93 -1.10 15.16
C ALA A 128 -8.10 -1.96 16.12
N PHE A 129 -6.79 -1.97 15.91
CA PHE A 129 -5.78 -2.55 16.77
C PHE A 129 -4.67 -1.54 16.96
N THR A 130 -4.00 -1.60 18.11
CA THR A 130 -2.82 -0.80 18.41
C THR A 130 -1.58 -1.68 18.32
N VAL A 131 -0.62 -1.26 17.50
CA VAL A 131 0.66 -1.93 17.30
C VAL A 131 1.81 -1.00 17.64
N PHE A 132 2.93 -1.58 18.03
CA PHE A 132 4.15 -0.91 18.44
C PHE A 132 5.29 -1.38 17.54
N ASN A 133 6.13 -0.45 17.13
CA ASN A 133 7.34 -0.75 16.37
C ASN A 133 8.38 -1.42 17.29
N VAL A 134 9.27 -2.24 16.73
CA VAL A 134 10.39 -2.82 17.48
C VAL A 134 11.26 -1.77 18.17
N ALA A 135 11.41 -0.59 17.57
CA ALA A 135 12.13 0.54 18.18
C ALA A 135 11.52 0.98 19.52
N GLN A 136 10.24 0.64 19.80
CA GLN A 136 9.51 0.97 21.03
C GLN A 136 9.63 -0.09 22.14
N VAL A 137 10.40 -1.15 21.89
CA VAL A 137 10.38 -2.39 22.68
C VAL A 137 11.78 -2.70 23.19
N ASP A 138 11.87 -3.16 24.43
CA ASP A 138 13.09 -3.68 25.03
C ASP A 138 13.07 -5.22 25.02
N GLY A 139 14.25 -5.85 24.98
CA GLY A 139 14.37 -7.31 25.04
C GLY A 139 14.09 -8.03 23.72
N TYR A 140 14.17 -7.33 22.59
CA TYR A 140 14.13 -7.92 21.25
C TYR A 140 15.30 -7.42 20.42
N GLU A 141 16.06 -8.35 19.84
CA GLU A 141 17.15 -8.02 18.92
C GLU A 141 16.68 -8.26 17.48
N PRO A 142 16.63 -7.22 16.62
CA PRO A 142 16.28 -7.38 15.21
C PRO A 142 17.24 -8.31 14.48
N GLN A 143 16.71 -9.15 13.60
CA GLN A 143 17.55 -9.93 12.70
C GLN A 143 18.13 -8.99 11.64
N VAL A 144 19.45 -9.05 11.47
CA VAL A 144 20.11 -8.35 10.37
C VAL A 144 19.79 -9.09 9.08
N ILE A 145 18.99 -8.45 8.22
CA ILE A 145 18.71 -8.96 6.88
C ILE A 145 19.75 -8.36 5.94
N GLU A 146 20.61 -9.21 5.38
CA GLU A 146 21.54 -8.80 4.34
C GLU A 146 20.76 -8.35 3.10
N GLN A 147 21.03 -7.14 2.65
CA GLN A 147 20.45 -6.62 1.43
C GLN A 147 21.32 -7.02 0.25
N LEU A 148 20.68 -7.52 -0.80
CA LEU A 148 21.33 -7.65 -2.09
C LEU A 148 21.86 -6.28 -2.54
N PRO A 149 23.02 -6.21 -3.20
CA PRO A 149 23.49 -5.00 -3.86
C PRO A 149 22.40 -4.33 -4.71
N GLU A 150 22.43 -2.99 -4.80
CA GLU A 150 21.40 -2.22 -5.52
C GLU A 150 21.25 -2.68 -6.98
N ILE A 151 22.35 -3.01 -7.65
CA ILE A 151 22.34 -3.50 -9.02
C ILE A 151 21.59 -4.82 -9.20
N ASP A 152 21.67 -5.72 -8.22
CA ASP A 152 20.96 -7.00 -8.25
C ASP A 152 19.46 -6.77 -8.01
N ARG A 153 19.12 -5.86 -7.08
CA ARG A 153 17.72 -5.46 -6.83
C ARG A 153 17.08 -4.82 -8.07
N LEU A 154 17.82 -3.97 -8.78
CA LEU A 154 17.37 -3.36 -10.03
C LEU A 154 17.25 -4.39 -11.16
N THR A 155 18.12 -5.40 -11.20
CA THR A 155 17.99 -6.53 -12.15
C THR A 155 16.68 -7.29 -11.90
N HIS A 156 16.36 -7.58 -10.63
CA HIS A 156 15.09 -8.20 -10.27
C HIS A 156 13.87 -7.34 -10.67
N VAL A 157 13.97 -6.01 -10.70
CA VAL A 157 12.89 -5.16 -11.24
C VAL A 157 12.64 -5.45 -12.72
N GLY A 158 13.69 -5.59 -13.52
CA GLY A 158 13.58 -5.93 -14.94
C GLY A 158 12.86 -7.26 -15.15
N GLU A 159 13.30 -8.30 -14.44
CA GLU A 159 12.68 -9.63 -14.47
C GLU A 159 11.22 -9.59 -14.00
N PHE A 160 10.94 -8.81 -12.95
CA PHE A 160 9.60 -8.63 -12.41
C PHE A 160 8.64 -8.01 -13.44
N ILE A 161 9.09 -6.98 -14.15
CA ILE A 161 8.33 -6.32 -15.21
C ILE A 161 8.14 -7.25 -16.41
N ASP A 162 9.19 -7.96 -16.85
CA ASP A 162 9.12 -8.88 -17.98
C ASP A 162 8.13 -10.03 -17.72
N ALA A 163 7.98 -10.46 -16.47
CA ALA A 163 7.00 -11.46 -16.07
C ALA A 163 5.54 -10.98 -16.20
N LEU A 164 5.28 -9.66 -16.17
CA LEU A 164 3.92 -9.13 -16.34
C LEU A 164 3.36 -9.30 -17.75
N LYS A 165 4.24 -9.50 -18.74
CA LYS A 165 3.90 -9.65 -20.17
C LYS A 165 3.05 -8.49 -20.73
N ILE A 166 3.26 -7.29 -20.20
CA ILE A 166 2.66 -6.06 -20.73
C ILE A 166 3.60 -5.48 -21.79
N PRO A 167 3.14 -5.17 -23.01
CA PRO A 167 3.95 -4.54 -24.04
C PRO A 167 4.52 -3.19 -23.56
N ILE A 168 5.82 -2.99 -23.77
CA ILE A 168 6.53 -1.75 -23.46
C ILE A 168 7.22 -1.23 -24.72
N VAL A 169 7.05 0.06 -25.02
CA VAL A 169 7.71 0.76 -26.13
C VAL A 169 8.51 1.93 -25.56
N THR A 170 9.79 1.99 -25.90
CA THR A 170 10.70 3.06 -25.49
C THR A 170 10.97 4.02 -26.66
N GLY A 171 11.04 5.31 -26.37
CA GLY A 171 11.43 6.33 -27.35
C GLY A 171 11.19 7.74 -26.85
N ASN A 172 10.93 8.69 -27.75
CA ASN A 172 10.64 10.08 -27.37
C ASN A 172 9.16 10.25 -26.95
N TYR A 173 8.82 9.71 -25.77
CA TYR A 173 7.49 9.76 -25.16
C TYR A 173 7.54 10.33 -23.74
N ASN A 174 6.43 10.90 -23.28
CA ASN A 174 6.18 10.96 -21.84
C ASN A 174 5.78 9.55 -21.36
N ALA A 175 6.14 9.18 -20.13
CA ALA A 175 5.72 7.90 -19.57
C ALA A 175 4.19 7.87 -19.45
N HIS A 176 3.55 6.83 -20.00
CA HIS A 176 2.11 6.59 -19.85
C HIS A 176 1.71 5.17 -20.27
N TYR A 177 0.69 4.62 -19.63
CA TYR A 177 -0.05 3.45 -20.14
C TYR A 177 -1.21 3.86 -21.07
N ARG A 178 -1.35 3.17 -22.20
CA ARG A 178 -2.49 3.30 -23.12
C ARG A 178 -3.38 2.07 -23.09
N ILE A 179 -4.64 2.27 -22.70
CA ILE A 179 -5.64 1.19 -22.59
C ILE A 179 -6.12 0.66 -23.95
N ASP A 180 -6.13 1.50 -24.99
CA ASP A 180 -6.64 1.13 -26.32
C ASP A 180 -5.69 0.20 -27.09
N THR A 181 -4.38 0.36 -26.89
CA THR A 181 -3.35 -0.52 -27.47
C THR A 181 -2.79 -1.53 -26.47
N ASP A 182 -3.23 -1.46 -25.21
CA ASP A 182 -2.66 -2.20 -24.09
C ASP A 182 -1.13 -2.13 -24.01
N THR A 183 -0.57 -0.92 -24.04
CA THR A 183 0.89 -0.71 -24.15
C THR A 183 1.36 0.38 -23.20
N ILE A 184 2.49 0.15 -22.55
CA ILE A 184 3.23 1.15 -21.78
C ILE A 184 4.21 1.85 -22.72
N PHE A 185 4.20 3.17 -22.73
CA PHE A 185 5.17 4.00 -23.43
C PHE A 185 6.10 4.61 -22.40
N MET A 186 7.41 4.50 -22.63
CA MET A 186 8.45 5.01 -21.75
C MET A 186 9.40 5.94 -22.51
N PRO A 187 9.90 7.01 -21.87
CA PRO A 187 11.03 7.74 -22.41
C PRO A 187 12.31 6.89 -22.42
N ASP A 188 13.26 7.26 -23.26
CA ASP A 188 14.62 6.71 -23.22
C ASP A 188 15.26 6.90 -21.82
N TYR A 189 16.15 5.98 -21.43
CA TYR A 189 16.81 6.00 -20.12
C TYR A 189 17.48 7.34 -19.80
N ALA A 190 18.01 8.04 -20.81
CA ALA A 190 18.67 9.34 -20.66
C ALA A 190 17.75 10.45 -20.10
N ALA A 191 16.42 10.26 -20.10
CA ALA A 191 15.47 11.17 -19.49
C ALA A 191 15.34 10.99 -17.96
N PHE A 192 15.91 9.92 -17.39
CA PHE A 192 15.82 9.61 -15.97
C PHE A 192 17.12 9.95 -15.23
N THR A 193 16.99 10.35 -13.98
CA THR A 193 18.13 10.69 -13.11
C THR A 193 18.82 9.45 -12.54
N SER A 194 18.13 8.31 -12.48
CA SER A 194 18.66 7.03 -12.02
C SER A 194 17.82 5.84 -12.50
N ALA A 195 18.39 4.64 -12.39
CA ALA A 195 17.67 3.39 -12.63
C ALA A 195 16.49 3.19 -11.67
N ALA A 196 16.60 3.61 -10.41
CA ALA A 196 15.49 3.58 -9.46
C ALA A 196 14.34 4.53 -9.89
N ALA A 197 14.67 5.72 -10.42
CA ALA A 197 13.66 6.65 -10.93
C ALA A 197 12.92 6.10 -12.16
N GLN A 198 13.66 5.45 -13.07
CA GLN A 198 13.06 4.75 -14.21
C GLN A 198 12.18 3.58 -13.74
N ALA A 199 12.69 2.74 -12.83
CA ALA A 199 11.95 1.61 -12.25
C ALA A 199 10.63 2.06 -11.63
N GLY A 200 10.65 3.11 -10.81
CA GLY A 200 9.43 3.61 -10.18
C GLY A 200 8.41 4.14 -11.19
N THR A 201 8.88 4.83 -12.23
CA THR A 201 8.00 5.30 -13.32
C THR A 201 7.40 4.12 -14.09
N LEU A 202 8.20 3.13 -14.45
CA LEU A 202 7.76 1.95 -15.19
C LEU A 202 6.74 1.11 -14.38
N ILE A 203 7.00 0.90 -13.10
CA ILE A 203 6.07 0.18 -12.21
C ILE A 203 4.77 0.96 -12.03
N HIS A 204 4.81 2.30 -11.97
CA HIS A 204 3.61 3.13 -11.95
C HIS A 204 2.75 2.94 -13.20
N GLU A 205 3.34 2.97 -14.39
CA GLU A 205 2.59 2.72 -15.62
C GLU A 205 2.08 1.27 -15.70
N ALA A 206 2.85 0.30 -15.21
CA ALA A 206 2.40 -1.08 -15.07
C ALA A 206 1.22 -1.21 -14.09
N ALA A 207 1.18 -0.38 -13.04
CA ALA A 207 0.06 -0.33 -12.11
C ALA A 207 -1.23 0.17 -12.79
N HIS A 208 -1.16 1.18 -13.65
CA HIS A 208 -2.29 1.57 -14.50
C HIS A 208 -2.73 0.43 -15.41
N ALA A 209 -1.78 -0.25 -16.04
CA ALA A 209 -2.06 -1.39 -16.90
C ALA A 209 -2.89 -2.45 -16.18
N THR A 210 -2.62 -2.78 -14.91
CA THR A 210 -3.42 -3.75 -14.14
C THR A 210 -4.93 -3.44 -14.12
N GLY A 211 -5.33 -2.17 -14.31
CA GLY A 211 -6.72 -1.73 -14.32
C GLY A 211 -7.50 -2.10 -15.58
N ALA A 212 -6.85 -2.57 -16.65
CA ALA A 212 -7.51 -2.95 -17.90
C ALA A 212 -8.60 -4.02 -17.69
N LYS A 213 -9.62 -3.99 -18.57
CA LYS A 213 -10.80 -4.87 -18.50
C LYS A 213 -10.47 -6.38 -18.51
N HIS A 214 -9.41 -6.77 -19.20
CA HIS A 214 -8.96 -8.16 -19.27
C HIS A 214 -8.02 -8.57 -18.11
N ARG A 215 -7.74 -7.64 -17.18
CA ARG A 215 -6.96 -7.86 -15.95
C ARG A 215 -7.85 -7.66 -14.73
N LEU A 216 -7.71 -6.56 -13.98
CA LEU A 216 -8.49 -6.33 -12.75
C LEU A 216 -9.78 -5.55 -12.97
N ASP A 217 -10.05 -5.08 -14.20
CA ASP A 217 -11.23 -4.28 -14.56
C ASP A 217 -11.52 -3.18 -13.53
N ARG A 218 -10.49 -2.39 -13.21
CA ARG A 218 -10.56 -1.39 -12.16
C ARG A 218 -11.35 -0.19 -12.67
N ASN A 219 -12.55 -0.02 -12.14
CA ASN A 219 -13.43 1.09 -12.46
C ASN A 219 -13.70 1.97 -11.25
N PHE A 220 -13.35 3.25 -11.36
CA PHE A 220 -13.63 4.28 -10.35
C PHE A 220 -14.71 5.28 -10.76
N GLN A 221 -15.14 5.27 -12.02
CA GLN A 221 -16.08 6.25 -12.57
C GLN A 221 -17.44 6.22 -11.86
N GLU A 222 -17.94 5.02 -11.52
CA GLU A 222 -19.24 4.88 -10.87
C GLU A 222 -19.27 5.53 -9.49
N ARG A 223 -18.25 5.29 -8.66
CA ARG A 223 -18.20 5.79 -7.29
C ARG A 223 -17.70 7.23 -7.21
N PHE A 224 -16.57 7.52 -7.86
CA PHE A 224 -15.86 8.78 -7.68
C PHE A 224 -16.25 9.84 -8.71
N LYS A 225 -17.00 9.47 -9.76
CA LYS A 225 -17.51 10.40 -10.79
C LYS A 225 -16.37 11.27 -11.31
N HIS A 226 -16.39 12.58 -11.08
CA HIS A 226 -15.36 13.52 -11.55
C HIS A 226 -13.96 13.26 -10.94
N ASP A 227 -13.89 12.58 -9.79
CA ASP A 227 -12.64 12.27 -9.08
C ASP A 227 -12.07 10.89 -9.44
N TRP A 228 -12.56 10.26 -10.52
CA TRP A 228 -12.09 8.95 -10.98
C TRP A 228 -10.61 8.95 -11.38
N LEU A 229 -10.11 10.05 -11.93
CA LEU A 229 -8.70 10.16 -12.35
C LEU A 229 -7.77 10.36 -11.15
N PRO A 230 -8.00 11.31 -10.22
CA PRO A 230 -7.21 11.42 -8.99
C PRO A 230 -7.08 10.12 -8.19
N ILE A 231 -8.17 9.35 -8.03
CA ILE A 231 -8.12 8.08 -7.29
C ILE A 231 -7.37 6.98 -8.07
N GLU A 232 -7.42 7.00 -9.40
CA GLU A 232 -6.66 6.10 -10.25
C GLU A 232 -5.15 6.36 -10.12
N GLU A 233 -4.74 7.63 -10.21
CA GLU A 233 -3.33 8.03 -9.97
C GLU A 233 -2.87 7.65 -8.57
N ALA A 234 -3.66 7.95 -7.53
CA ALA A 234 -3.33 7.54 -6.16
C ALA A 234 -3.21 6.01 -6.04
N THR A 235 -4.02 5.26 -6.78
CA THR A 235 -3.94 3.79 -6.79
C THR A 235 -2.66 3.30 -7.46
N ALA A 236 -2.28 3.89 -8.59
CA ALA A 236 -1.06 3.54 -9.31
C ALA A 236 0.20 3.85 -8.49
N GLU A 237 0.26 5.03 -7.87
CA GLU A 237 1.37 5.44 -7.00
C GLU A 237 1.55 4.51 -5.79
N LEU A 238 0.44 4.19 -5.11
CA LEU A 238 0.48 3.28 -3.97
C LEU A 238 0.89 1.87 -4.40
N THR A 239 0.48 1.43 -5.60
CA THR A 239 0.92 0.15 -6.16
C THR A 239 2.42 0.16 -6.40
N ALA A 240 2.93 1.22 -7.04
CA ALA A 240 4.35 1.37 -7.30
C ALA A 240 5.17 1.38 -6.02
N SER A 241 4.74 2.15 -5.02
CA SER A 241 5.32 2.17 -3.68
C SER A 241 5.36 0.77 -3.06
N PHE A 242 4.29 -0.01 -3.20
CA PHE A 242 4.21 -1.34 -2.60
C PHE A 242 5.19 -2.31 -3.26
N ILE A 243 5.24 -2.33 -4.60
CA ILE A 243 6.15 -3.20 -5.36
C ILE A 243 7.60 -2.80 -5.14
N LEU A 244 7.93 -1.51 -5.18
CA LEU A 244 9.29 -1.02 -4.94
C LEU A 244 9.78 -1.37 -3.53
N ALA A 245 8.92 -1.24 -2.51
CA ALA A 245 9.24 -1.69 -1.15
C ALA A 245 9.48 -3.21 -1.11
N ASP A 246 8.66 -3.99 -1.81
CA ASP A 246 8.80 -5.45 -1.85
C ASP A 246 10.10 -5.89 -2.57
N LEU A 247 10.56 -5.12 -3.55
CA LEU A 247 11.78 -5.35 -4.34
C LEU A 247 13.04 -4.68 -3.73
N GLY A 248 12.88 -3.89 -2.67
CA GLY A 248 13.98 -3.16 -2.04
C GLY A 248 14.56 -2.04 -2.94
N VAL A 249 13.73 -1.37 -3.72
CA VAL A 249 14.15 -0.25 -4.57
C VAL A 249 13.56 1.04 -4.04
N ALA A 250 14.33 2.12 -4.06
CA ALA A 250 13.88 3.41 -3.57
C ALA A 250 12.70 3.94 -4.41
N HIS A 251 11.77 4.61 -3.74
CA HIS A 251 10.68 5.31 -4.38
C HIS A 251 10.75 6.79 -4.02
N HIS A 252 11.07 7.62 -5.01
CA HIS A 252 11.28 9.04 -4.85
C HIS A 252 10.19 9.86 -5.56
N PRO A 253 9.96 11.11 -5.11
CA PRO A 253 9.06 12.03 -5.80
C PRO A 253 9.37 12.15 -7.29
N ARG A 254 8.31 12.15 -8.11
CA ARG A 254 8.42 12.52 -9.52
C ARG A 254 7.95 13.97 -9.71
N PRO A 255 8.58 14.78 -10.58
CA PRO A 255 8.21 16.18 -10.77
C PRO A 255 6.75 16.43 -11.19
N ASP A 256 6.15 15.47 -11.89
CA ASP A 256 4.74 15.47 -12.31
C ASP A 256 3.77 15.14 -11.17
N HIS A 257 4.24 14.54 -10.06
CA HIS A 257 3.43 14.27 -8.87
C HIS A 257 2.84 15.54 -8.25
N ALA A 258 3.55 16.66 -8.31
CA ALA A 258 3.14 17.92 -7.68
C ALA A 258 1.75 18.39 -8.14
N ALA A 259 1.38 18.10 -9.40
CA ALA A 259 0.07 18.46 -9.94
C ALA A 259 -1.08 17.63 -9.31
N TYR A 260 -0.81 16.38 -8.93
CA TYR A 260 -1.83 15.46 -8.43
C TYR A 260 -2.02 15.55 -6.91
N VAL A 261 -1.00 15.95 -6.15
CA VAL A 261 -1.07 16.07 -4.68
C VAL A 261 -2.26 16.93 -4.22
N ALA A 262 -2.50 18.08 -4.87
CA ALA A 262 -3.63 18.93 -4.53
C ALA A 262 -4.98 18.25 -4.79
N SER A 263 -5.10 17.52 -5.89
CA SER A 263 -6.32 16.78 -6.25
C SER A 263 -6.60 15.62 -5.28
N TRP A 264 -5.54 14.92 -4.84
CA TRP A 264 -5.65 13.87 -3.83
C TRP A 264 -6.04 14.45 -2.48
N LEU A 265 -5.39 15.52 -2.02
CA LEU A 265 -5.72 16.16 -0.75
C LEU A 265 -7.18 16.60 -0.69
N ARG A 266 -7.72 17.18 -1.78
CA ARG A 266 -9.15 17.50 -1.86
C ARG A 266 -10.00 16.23 -1.73
N LEU A 267 -9.75 15.22 -2.57
CA LEU A 267 -10.51 13.97 -2.56
C LEU A 267 -10.51 13.28 -1.19
N LEU A 268 -9.35 13.22 -0.52
CA LEU A 268 -9.22 12.57 0.79
C LEU A 268 -9.91 13.34 1.91
N LYS A 269 -9.99 14.68 1.82
CA LYS A 269 -10.75 15.52 2.74
C LYS A 269 -12.26 15.39 2.52
N ASP A 270 -12.69 15.25 1.27
CA ASP A 270 -14.10 15.13 0.90
C ASP A 270 -14.67 13.73 1.20
N ASP A 271 -13.87 12.66 1.01
CA ASP A 271 -14.25 11.27 1.30
C ASP A 271 -13.18 10.56 2.17
N PRO A 272 -13.40 10.43 3.50
CA PRO A 272 -12.53 9.69 4.40
C PRO A 272 -12.37 8.19 4.09
N ARG A 273 -13.13 7.64 3.14
CA ARG A 273 -12.98 6.25 2.66
C ARG A 273 -12.24 6.16 1.32
N ALA A 274 -11.89 7.27 0.69
CA ALA A 274 -11.15 7.27 -0.57
C ALA A 274 -9.80 6.59 -0.43
N ILE A 275 -9.00 6.93 0.60
CA ILE A 275 -7.67 6.35 0.79
C ILE A 275 -7.71 4.83 1.05
N PHE A 276 -8.72 4.35 1.79
CA PHE A 276 -8.93 2.92 2.01
C PHE A 276 -9.22 2.18 0.70
N THR A 277 -9.87 2.88 -0.23
CA THR A 277 -10.23 2.34 -1.54
C THR A 277 -9.02 2.28 -2.44
N ALA A 278 -8.28 3.38 -2.56
CA ALA A 278 -7.02 3.43 -3.29
C ALA A 278 -6.05 2.37 -2.76
N ALA A 279 -5.81 2.32 -1.45
CA ALA A 279 -4.89 1.36 -0.86
C ALA A 279 -5.36 -0.10 -1.01
N SER A 280 -6.67 -0.37 -1.00
CA SER A 280 -7.20 -1.71 -1.26
C SER A 280 -7.02 -2.12 -2.72
N LYS A 281 -7.27 -1.22 -3.67
CA LYS A 281 -7.07 -1.46 -5.09
C LYS A 281 -5.60 -1.56 -5.47
N ALA A 282 -4.75 -0.77 -4.82
CA ALA A 282 -3.30 -0.84 -4.97
C ALA A 282 -2.76 -2.18 -4.47
N GLN A 283 -3.28 -2.68 -3.35
CA GLN A 283 -2.94 -4.02 -2.89
C GLN A 283 -3.40 -5.11 -3.88
N GLN A 284 -4.60 -5.00 -4.47
CA GLN A 284 -5.06 -5.95 -5.50
C GLN A 284 -4.16 -5.93 -6.74
N ALA A 285 -3.74 -4.74 -7.18
CA ALA A 285 -2.79 -4.57 -8.28
C ALA A 285 -1.43 -5.21 -7.95
N ALA A 286 -0.87 -4.91 -6.78
CA ALA A 286 0.39 -5.48 -6.34
C ALA A 286 0.32 -7.02 -6.22
N ASP A 287 -0.77 -7.56 -5.66
CA ASP A 287 -0.97 -9.01 -5.57
C ASP A 287 -1.05 -9.66 -6.96
N TRP A 288 -1.74 -9.02 -7.90
CA TRP A 288 -1.82 -9.50 -9.28
C TRP A 288 -0.45 -9.53 -9.95
N MET A 289 0.35 -8.47 -9.78
CA MET A 289 1.71 -8.37 -10.33
C MET A 289 2.63 -9.44 -9.74
N HIS A 290 2.56 -9.67 -8.43
CA HIS A 290 3.29 -10.76 -7.75
C HIS A 290 2.82 -12.15 -8.21
N ALA A 291 1.52 -12.32 -8.51
CA ALA A 291 0.99 -13.58 -9.01
C ALA A 291 1.43 -13.91 -10.45
N GLN A 292 1.97 -12.94 -11.20
CA GLN A 292 2.55 -13.20 -12.53
C GLN A 292 4.00 -13.71 -12.45
N GLN A 293 4.63 -13.62 -11.28
CA GLN A 293 6.01 -14.05 -11.11
C GLN A 293 6.13 -15.57 -11.20
N PRO A 294 7.22 -16.10 -11.76
CA PRO A 294 7.43 -17.54 -11.84
C PRO A 294 7.37 -18.14 -10.44
N ARG A 295 6.73 -19.31 -10.32
CA ARG A 295 6.76 -20.04 -9.04
C ARG A 295 8.21 -20.43 -8.78
N THR A 296 8.65 -20.33 -7.53
CA THR A 296 10.04 -20.50 -7.07
C THR A 296 10.64 -21.91 -7.32
N GLY A 297 10.01 -22.75 -8.16
CA GLY A 297 10.51 -24.06 -8.61
C GLY A 297 10.57 -24.25 -10.13
N GLU A 298 10.22 -23.25 -10.96
CA GLU A 298 10.26 -23.36 -12.43
C GLU A 298 11.50 -22.73 -13.09
N MET A 299 12.39 -22.10 -12.31
CA MET A 299 13.66 -21.55 -12.81
C MET A 299 14.81 -22.57 -12.89
N ALA A 300 14.53 -23.86 -12.68
CA ALA A 300 15.48 -24.94 -12.82
C ALA A 300 14.93 -26.02 -13.78
N ALA A 301 14.88 -25.70 -15.07
CA ALA A 301 14.73 -26.67 -16.16
C ALA A 301 15.44 -26.15 -17.43
#